data_AF-A0ABD2MUR5-F1
#
_entry.id   AF-A0ABD2MUR5-F1
#
_cell.length_a   1.000
_cell.length_b   1.000
_cell.length_c   1.000
_cell.angle_alpha   90.00
_cell.angle_beta   90.00
_cell.angle_gamma   90.00
#
_symmetry.space_group_name_H-M   'P 1'
#
loop_
_entity.id
_entity.type
_entity.pdbx_description
1 polymer ?
#
loop_
_entity_poly.entity_id
_entity_poly.type
_entity_poly.pdbx_seq_one_letter_code
_entity_poly.pdbx_strand_id
1 'polypeptide(L)'
;MDEVFGKYCRKRPQLKACSDKFLDKMKLCLAEDEKKSLNTVLDLLKELGEFACYKDGDRIAMFVAEEGPACIKAHFEGIKTCINNTLKISPTNSMDSLPSFLNSTKVCDDLAKVQPCIVTELEKCDNTTPANVVDSVFRFIRKRACKSGKQRRNARMKRSAALTPVHIKNLINAYVKYTKAKCKVHKGQEEITKLEESLNKTQVCVVNYVKQNVLLLVSPEDLKEKVLECSEDFITASENCLPEKEKYYPKFSQEIMSGLVDLLFKYKQNFTTSSWNTEVQMCFQNFKYTTNRQTILKCFDDDLLEKNTEYTKEYVCQRLSEASKCATKVITDLCVQDITVNEFKNEFEKVFKKPCESVNEEK
;
A
#
# COMPACT_ATOMS: atom_id res chain seq x y z
N MET A 1 32.61 -11.15 -14.65
CA MET A 1 31.76 -10.03 -15.14
C MET A 1 30.80 -9.56 -14.04
N ASP A 2 30.31 -10.47 -13.18
CA ASP A 2 29.34 -10.20 -12.10
C ASP A 2 29.81 -9.19 -11.04
N GLU A 3 31.12 -9.10 -10.75
CA GLU A 3 31.63 -8.12 -9.77
C GLU A 3 31.44 -6.66 -10.24
N VAL A 4 31.43 -6.42 -11.55
CA VAL A 4 31.24 -5.08 -12.13
C VAL A 4 29.77 -4.68 -12.03
N PHE A 5 28.85 -5.56 -12.45
CA PHE A 5 27.41 -5.30 -12.33
C PHE A 5 26.97 -5.20 -10.87
N GLY A 6 27.54 -6.01 -9.97
CA GLY A 6 27.29 -5.91 -8.54
C GLY A 6 27.70 -4.56 -7.96
N LYS A 7 28.85 -4.01 -8.36
CA LYS A 7 29.29 -2.66 -7.97
C LYS A 7 28.33 -1.57 -8.45
N TYR A 8 27.81 -1.65 -9.68
CA TYR A 8 26.81 -0.70 -10.18
C TYR A 8 25.44 -0.87 -9.50
N CYS A 9 25.01 -2.11 -9.27
CA CYS A 9 23.75 -2.42 -8.59
C CYS A 9 23.74 -1.91 -7.14
N ARG A 10 24.88 -1.94 -6.44
CA ARG A 10 25.03 -1.36 -5.09
C ARG A 10 24.94 0.16 -5.04
N LYS A 11 25.23 0.86 -6.16
CA LYS A 11 25.09 2.32 -6.27
C LYS A 11 23.66 2.79 -6.55
N ARG A 12 22.70 1.88 -6.73
CA ARG A 12 21.30 2.23 -7.03
C ARG A 12 20.63 3.15 -6.03
N PRO A 13 20.83 3.02 -4.70
CA PRO A 13 20.27 3.98 -3.75
C PRO A 13 20.81 5.39 -3.96
N GLN A 14 22.09 5.53 -4.31
CA GLN A 14 22.74 6.82 -4.58
C GLN A 14 22.25 7.41 -5.90
N LEU A 15 22.13 6.60 -6.95
CA LEU A 15 21.58 7.02 -8.24
C LEU A 15 20.12 7.46 -8.09
N LYS A 16 19.32 6.69 -7.35
CA LYS A 16 17.93 7.04 -7.04
C LYS A 16 17.86 8.40 -6.34
N ALA A 17 18.64 8.61 -5.29
CA ALA A 17 18.66 9.88 -4.57
C ALA A 17 19.07 11.06 -5.46
N CYS A 18 19.96 10.84 -6.44
CA CYS A 18 20.35 11.84 -7.43
C CYS A 18 19.20 12.15 -8.40
N SER A 19 18.58 11.10 -8.95
CA SER A 19 17.43 11.22 -9.85
C SER A 19 16.26 11.91 -9.16
N ASP A 20 15.89 11.51 -7.95
CA ASP A 20 14.77 12.09 -7.19
C ASP A 20 14.96 13.61 -7.03
N LYS A 21 16.17 14.06 -6.63
CA LYS A 21 16.49 15.50 -6.53
C LYS A 21 16.39 16.26 -7.85
N PHE A 22 16.82 15.64 -8.95
CA PHE A 22 16.72 16.25 -10.27
C PHE A 22 15.25 16.35 -10.73
N LEU A 23 14.49 15.29 -10.50
CA LEU A 23 13.10 15.16 -10.91
C LEU A 23 12.19 16.07 -10.09
N ASP A 24 12.46 16.27 -8.80
CA ASP A 24 11.71 17.21 -7.96
C ASP A 24 11.87 18.65 -8.43
N LYS A 25 13.04 19.01 -8.98
CA LYS A 25 13.23 20.29 -9.65
C LYS A 25 12.48 20.35 -10.99
N MET A 26 12.52 19.28 -11.80
CA MET A 26 11.79 19.25 -13.07
C MET A 26 10.28 19.31 -12.88
N LYS A 27 9.73 18.67 -11.82
CA LYS A 27 8.31 18.68 -11.49
C LYS A 27 7.76 20.09 -11.30
N LEU A 28 8.58 21.07 -10.96
CA LEU A 28 8.15 22.48 -10.89
C LEU A 28 7.81 23.09 -12.25
N CYS A 29 8.25 22.47 -13.34
CA CYS A 29 8.07 22.93 -14.71
C CYS A 29 6.99 22.14 -15.50
N LEU A 30 6.35 21.16 -14.87
CA LEU A 30 5.41 20.22 -15.51
C LEU A 30 3.97 20.49 -15.05
N ALA A 31 3.00 20.26 -15.94
CA ALA A 31 1.59 20.23 -15.58
C ALA A 31 1.23 18.96 -14.77
N GLU A 32 0.11 18.96 -14.05
CA GLU A 32 -0.25 17.87 -13.12
C GLU A 32 -0.39 16.48 -13.79
N ASP A 33 -0.89 16.44 -15.01
CA ASP A 33 -0.97 15.24 -15.84
C ASP A 33 0.41 14.77 -16.31
N GLU A 34 1.32 15.69 -16.60
CA GLU A 34 2.71 15.37 -16.97
C GLU A 34 3.52 14.89 -15.76
N LYS A 35 3.32 15.48 -14.57
CA LYS A 35 3.92 15.00 -13.31
C LYS A 35 3.49 13.56 -13.01
N LYS A 36 2.22 13.24 -13.20
CA LYS A 36 1.67 11.89 -13.02
C LYS A 36 2.28 10.88 -14.00
N SER A 37 2.50 11.31 -15.24
CA SER A 37 3.15 10.52 -16.29
C SER A 37 4.61 10.24 -15.97
N LEU A 38 5.34 11.29 -15.57
CA LEU A 38 6.73 11.20 -15.16
C LEU A 38 6.90 10.23 -14.00
N ASN A 39 6.07 10.33 -12.95
CA ASN A 39 6.11 9.42 -11.81
C ASN A 39 5.87 7.95 -12.22
N THR A 40 4.95 7.70 -13.16
CA THR A 40 4.69 6.35 -13.67
C THR A 40 5.90 5.77 -14.41
N VAL A 41 6.56 6.58 -15.23
CA VAL A 41 7.79 6.18 -15.96
C VAL A 41 8.93 5.90 -14.97
N LEU A 42 9.06 6.71 -13.92
CA LEU A 42 10.08 6.53 -12.89
C LEU A 42 9.89 5.25 -12.08
N ASP A 43 8.66 4.93 -11.72
CA ASP A 43 8.33 3.68 -11.04
C ASP A 43 8.65 2.46 -11.92
N LEU A 44 8.33 2.54 -13.22
CA LEU A 44 8.71 1.51 -14.19
C LEU A 44 10.23 1.35 -14.29
N LEU A 45 10.98 2.45 -14.38
CA LEU A 45 12.45 2.44 -14.42
C LEU A 45 13.06 1.85 -13.14
N LYS A 46 12.46 2.15 -11.98
CA LYS A 46 12.89 1.58 -10.69
C LYS A 46 12.69 0.07 -10.68
N GLU A 47 11.50 -0.40 -11.06
CA GLU A 47 11.18 -1.82 -11.14
C GLU A 47 12.06 -2.54 -12.17
N LEU A 48 12.32 -1.92 -13.33
CA LEU A 48 13.24 -2.43 -14.34
C LEU A 48 14.66 -2.58 -13.80
N GLY A 49 15.16 -1.59 -13.06
CA GLY A 49 16.44 -1.72 -12.39
C GLY A 49 16.46 -2.86 -11.38
N GLU A 50 15.34 -3.15 -10.68
CA GLU A 50 15.26 -4.25 -9.70
C GLU A 50 15.31 -5.61 -10.39
N PHE A 51 14.64 -5.70 -11.54
CA PHE A 51 14.76 -6.86 -12.41
C PHE A 51 16.21 -7.05 -12.88
N ALA A 52 16.85 -5.97 -13.33
CA ALA A 52 18.18 -5.99 -13.91
C ALA A 52 19.26 -6.35 -12.87
N CYS A 53 19.13 -5.83 -11.64
CA CYS A 53 20.03 -6.08 -10.52
C CYS A 53 19.64 -7.26 -9.63
N TYR A 54 18.83 -8.18 -10.14
CA TYR A 54 18.57 -9.44 -9.45
C TYR A 54 19.90 -10.20 -9.23
N LYS A 55 20.15 -10.63 -7.98
CA LYS A 55 21.42 -11.27 -7.55
C LYS A 55 22.65 -10.50 -8.05
N ASP A 56 22.82 -9.26 -7.59
CA ASP A 56 23.96 -8.41 -7.95
C ASP A 56 24.20 -8.24 -9.46
N GLY A 57 23.16 -8.39 -10.29
CA GLY A 57 23.23 -8.13 -11.73
C GLY A 57 23.38 -9.36 -12.62
N ASP A 58 23.23 -10.58 -12.08
CA ASP A 58 23.28 -11.85 -12.83
C ASP A 58 22.50 -11.81 -14.16
N ARG A 59 21.32 -11.19 -14.17
CA ARG A 59 20.47 -11.14 -15.38
C ARG A 59 21.03 -10.23 -16.46
N ILE A 60 21.62 -9.08 -16.09
CA ILE A 60 22.31 -8.22 -17.05
C ILE A 60 23.61 -8.88 -17.49
N ALA A 61 24.34 -9.50 -16.56
CA ALA A 61 25.58 -10.19 -16.86
C ALA A 61 25.37 -11.31 -17.89
N MET A 62 24.35 -12.16 -17.67
CA MET A 62 23.94 -13.19 -18.62
C MET A 62 23.50 -12.59 -19.97
N PHE A 63 22.72 -11.50 -19.95
CA PHE A 63 22.30 -10.83 -21.19
C PHE A 63 23.49 -10.29 -22.00
N VAL A 64 24.49 -9.72 -21.34
CA VAL A 64 25.70 -9.19 -22.00
C VAL A 64 26.64 -10.31 -22.44
N ALA A 65 26.77 -11.37 -21.64
CA ALA A 65 27.60 -12.53 -21.95
C ALA A 65 27.11 -13.27 -23.20
N GLU A 66 25.79 -13.34 -23.40
CA GLU A 66 25.16 -13.98 -24.56
C GLU A 66 24.91 -13.00 -25.72
N GLU A 67 25.78 -11.99 -25.85
CA GLU A 67 25.77 -11.00 -26.94
C GLU A 67 24.44 -10.24 -27.12
N GLY A 68 23.63 -10.15 -26.08
CA GLY A 68 22.32 -9.50 -26.12
C GLY A 68 22.34 -8.07 -26.66
N PRO A 69 23.31 -7.20 -26.30
CA PRO A 69 23.42 -5.86 -26.89
C PRO A 69 23.68 -5.87 -28.41
N ALA A 70 24.49 -6.82 -28.90
CA ALA A 70 24.79 -6.96 -30.32
C ALA A 70 23.57 -7.47 -31.09
N CYS A 71 22.86 -8.45 -30.52
CA CYS A 71 21.59 -8.98 -31.03
C CYS A 71 20.52 -7.89 -31.17
N ILE A 72 20.28 -7.07 -30.12
CA ILE A 72 19.33 -5.95 -30.20
C ILE A 72 19.74 -4.96 -31.30
N LYS A 73 21.03 -4.66 -31.43
CA LYS A 73 21.53 -3.71 -32.43
C LYS A 73 21.32 -4.23 -33.85
N ALA A 74 21.60 -5.51 -34.10
CA ALA A 74 21.42 -6.14 -35.40
C ALA A 74 19.94 -6.19 -35.83
N HIS A 75 19.05 -6.37 -34.86
CA HIS A 75 17.60 -6.50 -35.08
C HIS A 75 16.80 -5.22 -34.79
N PHE A 76 17.49 -4.08 -34.63
CA PHE A 76 16.88 -2.83 -34.18
C PHE A 76 15.76 -2.34 -35.12
N GLU A 77 15.91 -2.45 -36.43
CA GLU A 77 14.88 -2.04 -37.39
C GLU A 77 13.62 -2.93 -37.31
N GLY A 78 13.79 -4.24 -37.03
CA GLY A 78 12.68 -5.15 -36.78
C GLY A 78 11.92 -4.80 -35.49
N ILE A 79 12.66 -4.50 -34.42
CA ILE A 79 12.10 -4.04 -33.14
C ILE A 79 11.36 -2.71 -33.30
N LYS A 80 11.94 -1.76 -34.03
CA LYS A 80 11.32 -0.46 -34.34
C LYS A 80 10.04 -0.64 -35.15
N THR A 81 10.03 -1.58 -36.09
CA THR A 81 8.84 -1.95 -36.85
C THR A 81 7.74 -2.51 -35.94
N CYS A 82 8.08 -3.40 -35.00
CA CYS A 82 7.15 -3.92 -34.00
C CYS A 82 6.49 -2.80 -33.17
N ILE A 83 7.28 -1.81 -32.76
CA ILE A 83 6.82 -0.68 -31.96
C ILE A 83 5.91 0.24 -32.79
N ASN A 84 6.34 0.62 -34.00
CA ASN A 84 5.59 1.53 -34.87
C ASN A 84 4.24 0.95 -35.31
N ASN A 85 4.22 -0.35 -35.66
CA ASN A 85 3.01 -1.04 -36.09
C ASN A 85 1.98 -1.17 -34.95
N THR A 86 2.44 -1.25 -33.71
CA THR A 86 1.56 -1.42 -32.56
C THR A 86 1.11 -0.10 -31.96
N LEU A 87 2.03 0.86 -31.82
CA LEU A 87 1.77 2.12 -31.12
C LEU A 87 1.26 3.25 -32.03
N LYS A 88 1.23 3.06 -33.37
CA LYS A 88 0.79 4.08 -34.35
C LYS A 88 1.34 5.48 -34.04
N ILE A 89 2.64 5.57 -33.75
CA ILE A 89 3.30 6.84 -33.45
C ILE A 89 3.43 7.61 -34.78
N SER A 90 2.53 8.56 -35.03
CA SER A 90 2.69 9.48 -36.15
C SER A 90 3.82 10.46 -35.84
N PRO A 91 4.80 10.66 -36.75
CA PRO A 91 5.85 11.64 -36.58
C PRO A 91 5.29 13.00 -37.00
N THR A 92 4.53 13.65 -36.12
CA THR A 92 4.19 15.07 -36.29
C THR A 92 5.04 15.88 -35.32
N ASN A 93 5.82 16.79 -35.90
CA ASN A 93 6.82 17.65 -35.25
C ASN A 93 6.20 18.67 -34.28
N SER A 94 5.68 18.21 -33.16
CA SER A 94 5.24 19.06 -32.06
C SER A 94 5.60 18.41 -30.73
N MET A 95 6.42 19.13 -29.95
CA MET A 95 6.76 18.81 -28.56
C MET A 95 5.52 18.72 -27.65
N ASP A 96 4.33 19.10 -28.14
CA ASP A 96 3.04 19.01 -27.46
C ASP A 96 2.34 17.64 -27.54
N SER A 97 2.97 16.65 -28.16
CA SER A 97 2.41 15.30 -28.23
C SER A 97 3.33 14.28 -27.60
N LEU A 98 3.56 14.43 -26.29
CA LEU A 98 3.88 13.26 -25.47
C LEU A 98 2.73 12.26 -25.73
N PRO A 99 2.98 11.09 -26.35
CA PRO A 99 1.90 10.17 -26.68
C PRO A 99 1.15 9.88 -25.40
N SER A 100 -0.18 9.97 -25.46
CA SER A 100 -1.09 9.69 -24.34
C SER A 100 -0.95 8.23 -23.87
N PHE A 101 0.14 7.97 -23.18
CA PHE A 101 0.56 6.71 -22.58
C PHE A 101 -0.28 6.37 -21.33
N LEU A 102 -1.41 7.06 -21.15
CA LEU A 102 -2.03 7.28 -19.83
C LEU A 102 -3.43 6.67 -19.68
N ASN A 103 -3.86 5.85 -20.63
CA ASN A 103 -4.97 4.93 -20.39
C ASN A 103 -4.40 3.53 -20.12
N SER A 104 -4.38 3.14 -18.85
CA SER A 104 -3.76 1.91 -18.33
C SER A 104 -4.22 0.61 -19.00
N THR A 105 -5.42 0.58 -19.58
CA THR A 105 -5.92 -0.59 -20.32
C THR A 105 -5.28 -0.72 -21.70
N LYS A 106 -5.11 0.40 -22.42
CA LYS A 106 -4.60 0.41 -23.80
C LYS A 106 -3.09 0.12 -23.85
N VAL A 107 -2.33 0.69 -22.91
CA VAL A 107 -0.88 0.41 -22.76
C VAL A 107 -0.61 -1.09 -22.57
N CYS A 108 -1.51 -1.78 -21.88
CA CYS A 108 -1.34 -3.20 -21.58
C CYS A 108 -1.71 -4.12 -22.73
N ASP A 109 -2.72 -3.75 -23.50
CA ASP A 109 -3.05 -4.41 -24.76
C ASP A 109 -1.93 -4.19 -25.78
N ASP A 110 -1.33 -2.99 -25.81
CA ASP A 110 -0.22 -2.67 -26.71
C ASP A 110 1.06 -3.40 -26.30
N LEU A 111 1.42 -3.43 -25.00
CA LEU A 111 2.53 -4.26 -24.49
C LEU A 111 2.30 -5.75 -24.76
N ALA A 112 1.06 -6.23 -24.71
CA ALA A 112 0.73 -7.61 -25.03
C ALA A 112 0.93 -7.97 -26.50
N LYS A 113 0.83 -6.99 -27.40
CA LYS A 113 1.04 -7.14 -28.85
C LYS A 113 2.50 -6.92 -29.26
N VAL A 114 3.17 -5.94 -28.65
CA VAL A 114 4.59 -5.63 -28.92
C VAL A 114 5.50 -6.77 -28.45
N GLN A 115 5.23 -7.34 -27.26
CA GLN A 115 6.05 -8.38 -26.66
C GLN A 115 6.36 -9.56 -27.61
N PRO A 116 5.37 -10.30 -28.15
CA PRO A 116 5.66 -11.43 -29.02
C PRO A 116 6.41 -11.01 -30.30
N CYS A 117 6.12 -9.82 -30.85
CA CYS A 117 6.81 -9.32 -32.04
C CYS A 117 8.31 -9.11 -31.78
N ILE A 118 8.66 -8.44 -30.67
CA ILE A 118 10.06 -8.21 -30.30
C ILE A 118 10.76 -9.51 -29.93
N VAL A 119 10.10 -10.41 -29.21
CA VAL A 119 10.68 -11.70 -28.83
C VAL A 119 11.01 -12.52 -30.08
N THR A 120 10.10 -12.62 -31.04
CA THR A 120 10.31 -13.33 -32.30
C THR A 120 11.41 -12.69 -33.15
N GLU A 121 11.58 -11.37 -33.11
CA GLU A 121 12.68 -10.71 -33.80
C GLU A 121 14.04 -11.05 -33.16
N LEU A 122 14.10 -11.14 -31.83
CA LEU A 122 15.31 -11.48 -31.08
C LEU A 122 15.61 -12.98 -31.06
N GLU A 123 14.63 -13.84 -31.34
CA GLU A 123 14.83 -15.29 -31.55
C GLU A 123 15.62 -15.61 -32.83
N LYS A 124 15.80 -14.62 -33.73
CA LYS A 124 16.63 -14.75 -34.94
C LYS A 124 18.13 -14.65 -34.66
N CYS A 125 18.52 -14.26 -33.45
CA CYS A 125 19.91 -14.24 -33.03
C CYS A 125 20.43 -15.66 -32.77
N ASP A 126 21.74 -15.86 -32.86
CA ASP A 126 22.38 -17.18 -32.68
C ASP A 126 22.12 -17.79 -31.30
N ASN A 127 21.91 -16.95 -30.28
CA ASN A 127 21.47 -17.36 -28.96
C ASN A 127 20.05 -16.82 -28.67
N THR A 128 19.19 -17.67 -28.10
CA THR A 128 17.82 -17.31 -27.67
C THR A 128 17.77 -16.66 -26.29
N THR A 129 18.88 -16.65 -25.55
CA THR A 129 18.97 -16.06 -24.20
C THR A 129 18.61 -14.57 -24.17
N PRO A 130 19.07 -13.72 -25.12
CA PRO A 130 18.59 -12.34 -25.24
C PRO A 130 17.07 -12.22 -25.37
N ALA A 131 16.45 -13.06 -26.21
CA ALA A 131 14.99 -13.10 -26.38
C ALA A 131 14.28 -13.51 -25.08
N ASN A 132 14.79 -14.52 -24.37
CA ASN A 132 14.25 -14.99 -23.09
C ASN A 132 14.36 -13.95 -21.97
N VAL A 133 15.45 -13.19 -21.92
CA VAL A 133 15.62 -12.10 -20.95
C VAL A 133 14.65 -10.95 -21.26
N VAL A 134 14.52 -10.56 -22.53
CA VAL A 134 13.59 -9.52 -22.97
C VAL A 134 12.13 -9.93 -22.75
N ASP A 135 11.76 -11.18 -23.03
CA ASP A 135 10.45 -11.75 -22.69
C ASP A 135 10.18 -11.68 -21.18
N SER A 136 11.18 -12.02 -20.37
CA SER A 136 11.10 -11.93 -18.90
C SER A 136 10.91 -10.50 -18.41
N VAL A 137 11.51 -9.50 -19.08
CA VAL A 137 11.30 -8.08 -18.82
C VAL A 137 9.86 -7.68 -19.15
N PHE A 138 9.34 -8.04 -20.34
CA PHE A 138 7.95 -7.74 -20.72
C PHE A 138 6.94 -8.40 -19.78
N ARG A 139 7.16 -9.66 -19.39
CA ARG A 139 6.31 -10.36 -18.41
C ARG A 139 6.38 -9.69 -17.05
N PHE A 140 7.55 -9.24 -16.62
CA PHE A 140 7.72 -8.53 -15.36
C PHE A 140 6.98 -7.18 -15.37
N ILE A 141 7.17 -6.37 -16.42
CA ILE A 141 6.46 -5.10 -16.62
C ILE A 141 4.95 -5.33 -16.66
N ARG A 142 4.44 -6.26 -17.47
CA ARG A 142 3.00 -6.54 -17.56
C ARG A 142 2.42 -7.02 -16.23
N LYS A 143 3.15 -7.87 -15.49
CA LYS A 143 2.71 -8.35 -14.17
C LYS A 143 2.58 -7.22 -13.14
N ARG A 144 3.39 -6.17 -13.30
CA ARG A 144 3.42 -5.00 -12.39
C ARG A 144 2.47 -3.90 -12.84
N ALA A 145 2.58 -3.44 -14.09
CA ALA A 145 1.86 -2.32 -14.67
C ALA A 145 0.44 -2.69 -15.17
N CYS A 146 0.21 -3.93 -15.61
CA CYS A 146 -0.98 -4.31 -16.39
C CYS A 146 -2.02 -5.16 -15.66
N LYS A 147 -2.23 -4.90 -14.36
CA LYS A 147 -3.26 -5.61 -13.61
C LYS A 147 -4.68 -5.13 -13.96
N SER A 148 -5.19 -5.60 -15.09
CA SER A 148 -6.63 -5.61 -15.40
C SER A 148 -6.97 -6.72 -16.38
N GLY A 149 -7.93 -7.58 -16.01
CA GLY A 149 -8.65 -8.47 -16.93
C GLY A 149 -8.07 -9.88 -17.11
N LYS A 150 -8.75 -10.88 -16.53
CA LYS A 150 -8.61 -12.33 -16.77
C LYS A 150 -7.34 -13.00 -16.25
N GLN A 151 -7.27 -13.23 -14.94
CA GLN A 151 -6.69 -14.47 -14.42
C GLN A 151 -7.66 -15.19 -13.49
N ARG A 152 -7.78 -16.50 -13.77
CA ARG A 152 -8.60 -17.49 -13.05
C ARG A 152 -8.47 -17.30 -11.54
N ARG A 153 -9.61 -17.41 -10.87
CA ARG A 153 -9.79 -17.42 -9.41
C ARG A 153 -8.79 -18.39 -8.74
N ASN A 154 -7.62 -17.90 -8.36
CA ASN A 154 -6.83 -18.55 -7.31
C ASN A 154 -7.21 -17.91 -5.98
N ALA A 155 -8.14 -18.57 -5.29
CA ALA A 155 -8.70 -18.21 -3.98
C ALA A 155 -7.65 -18.07 -2.85
N ARG A 156 -6.36 -18.29 -3.12
CA ARG A 156 -5.28 -18.30 -2.13
C ARG A 156 -4.64 -16.93 -1.90
N MET A 157 -4.59 -16.05 -2.91
CA MET A 157 -3.94 -14.73 -2.79
C MET A 157 -4.89 -13.58 -2.39
N LYS A 158 -6.20 -13.85 -2.31
CA LYS A 158 -7.14 -12.93 -1.62
C LYS A 158 -6.97 -12.95 -0.10
N ARG A 159 -6.30 -13.96 0.48
CA ARG A 159 -6.20 -14.08 1.95
C ARG A 159 -5.07 -13.24 2.58
N SER A 160 -4.01 -12.92 1.84
CA SER A 160 -2.85 -12.22 2.40
C SER A 160 -3.02 -10.70 2.51
N ALA A 161 -3.82 -10.09 1.62
CA ALA A 161 -4.16 -8.66 1.68
C ALA A 161 -5.52 -8.40 2.37
N ALA A 162 -6.23 -9.45 2.79
CA ALA A 162 -7.53 -9.36 3.48
C ALA A 162 -7.44 -9.43 5.01
N LEU A 163 -6.23 -9.46 5.58
CA LEU A 163 -6.05 -9.51 7.04
C LEU A 163 -6.38 -8.17 7.73
N THR A 164 -6.27 -7.04 7.03
CA THR A 164 -6.56 -5.70 7.55
C THR A 164 -7.99 -5.18 7.33
N PRO A 165 -8.72 -5.43 6.21
CA PRO A 165 -10.04 -4.82 6.01
C PRO A 165 -11.15 -5.40 6.89
N VAL A 166 -11.09 -6.69 7.25
CA VAL A 166 -12.19 -7.37 7.98
C VAL A 166 -12.27 -6.91 9.44
N HIS A 167 -11.13 -6.78 10.12
CA HIS A 167 -11.10 -6.40 11.54
C HIS A 167 -11.32 -4.91 11.73
N ILE A 168 -10.76 -4.07 10.85
CA ILE A 168 -11.06 -2.63 10.83
C ILE A 168 -12.57 -2.43 10.59
N LYS A 169 -13.17 -3.19 9.66
CA LYS A 169 -14.62 -3.17 9.45
C LYS A 169 -15.40 -3.60 10.69
N ASN A 170 -14.95 -4.62 11.43
CA ASN A 170 -15.62 -5.05 12.65
C ASN A 170 -15.52 -3.99 13.77
N LEU A 171 -14.36 -3.35 13.94
CA LEU A 171 -14.17 -2.25 14.89
C LEU A 171 -15.07 -1.06 14.54
N ILE A 172 -15.09 -0.64 13.27
CA ILE A 172 -15.97 0.42 12.79
C ILE A 172 -17.44 0.04 13.02
N ASN A 173 -17.84 -1.20 12.72
CA ASN A 173 -19.22 -1.65 12.93
C ASN A 173 -19.59 -1.67 14.42
N ALA A 174 -18.68 -2.08 15.31
CA ALA A 174 -18.90 -2.07 16.75
C ALA A 174 -19.08 -0.64 17.27
N TYR A 175 -18.19 0.28 16.86
CA TYR A 175 -18.30 1.70 17.16
C TYR A 175 -19.62 2.30 16.66
N VAL A 176 -19.97 2.08 15.39
CA VAL A 176 -21.22 2.58 14.79
C VAL A 176 -22.44 2.00 15.52
N LYS A 177 -22.42 0.72 15.88
CA LYS A 177 -23.50 0.08 16.65
C LYS A 177 -23.64 0.71 18.04
N TYR A 178 -22.53 1.00 18.70
CA TYR A 178 -22.49 1.69 19.99
C TYR A 178 -23.07 3.11 19.89
N THR A 179 -22.54 3.93 18.98
CA THR A 179 -22.98 5.32 18.78
C THR A 179 -24.45 5.38 18.41
N LYS A 180 -24.94 4.49 17.54
CA LYS A 180 -26.38 4.39 17.23
C LYS A 180 -27.23 4.05 18.45
N ALA A 181 -26.78 3.14 19.31
CA ALA A 181 -27.51 2.77 20.52
C ALA A 181 -27.65 3.96 21.47
N LYS A 182 -26.57 4.73 21.69
CA LYS A 182 -26.58 5.95 22.50
C LYS A 182 -27.41 7.07 21.84
N CYS A 183 -27.28 7.25 20.53
CA CYS A 183 -28.04 8.26 19.80
C CYS A 183 -29.56 8.06 19.89
N LYS A 184 -30.02 6.79 19.85
CA LYS A 184 -31.43 6.43 20.06
C LYS A 184 -31.97 6.86 21.42
N VAL A 185 -31.13 6.89 22.44
CA VAL A 185 -31.52 7.30 23.80
C VAL A 185 -31.57 8.82 23.93
N HIS A 186 -30.70 9.57 23.23
CA HIS A 186 -30.45 10.99 23.53
C HIS A 186 -30.94 12.02 22.50
N LYS A 187 -31.07 11.68 21.21
CA LYS A 187 -31.28 12.68 20.14
C LYS A 187 -32.46 12.41 19.22
N GLY A 188 -32.86 11.14 19.05
CA GLY A 188 -33.99 10.77 18.20
C GLY A 188 -33.57 10.27 16.81
N GLN A 189 -34.54 10.13 15.90
CA GLN A 189 -34.33 9.44 14.61
C GLN A 189 -33.60 10.29 13.55
N GLU A 190 -33.68 11.62 13.65
CA GLU A 190 -33.05 12.53 12.68
C GLU A 190 -31.51 12.45 12.78
N GLU A 191 -30.96 12.50 13.98
CA GLU A 191 -29.52 12.44 14.24
C GLU A 191 -28.93 11.07 13.90
N ILE A 192 -29.71 9.99 14.09
CA ILE A 192 -29.30 8.65 13.63
C ILE A 192 -29.15 8.63 12.12
N THR A 193 -30.07 9.27 11.39
CA THR A 193 -30.01 9.36 9.93
C THR A 193 -28.76 10.15 9.51
N LYS A 194 -28.48 11.30 10.15
CA LYS A 194 -27.25 12.09 9.91
C LYS A 194 -25.97 11.28 10.18
N LEU A 195 -25.94 10.47 11.24
CA LEU A 195 -24.83 9.57 11.56
C LEU A 195 -24.62 8.49 10.48
N GLU A 196 -25.69 7.91 9.95
CA GLU A 196 -25.63 6.90 8.89
C GLU A 196 -25.18 7.49 7.55
N GLU A 197 -25.70 8.66 7.20
CA GLU A 197 -25.31 9.37 5.98
C GLU A 197 -23.84 9.79 6.01
N SER A 198 -23.38 10.36 7.12
CA SER A 198 -21.96 10.74 7.28
C SER A 198 -21.04 9.52 7.23
N LEU A 199 -21.39 8.39 7.87
CA LEU A 199 -20.63 7.15 7.75
C LEU A 199 -20.52 6.66 6.29
N ASN A 200 -21.64 6.67 5.56
CA ASN A 200 -21.65 6.26 4.15
C ASN A 200 -20.78 7.19 3.29
N LYS A 201 -20.86 8.52 3.52
CA LYS A 201 -20.00 9.51 2.86
C LYS A 201 -18.53 9.24 3.15
N THR A 202 -18.14 9.01 4.41
CA THR A 202 -16.78 8.67 4.82
C THR A 202 -16.28 7.41 4.11
N GLN A 203 -17.08 6.35 4.09
CA GLN A 203 -16.72 5.10 3.40
C GLN A 203 -16.50 5.31 1.91
N VAL A 204 -17.41 6.03 1.23
CA VAL A 204 -17.28 6.34 -0.19
C VAL A 204 -16.04 7.19 -0.46
N CYS A 205 -15.80 8.22 0.36
CA CYS A 205 -14.64 9.11 0.25
C CYS A 205 -13.32 8.33 0.37
N VAL A 206 -13.14 7.54 1.44
CA VAL A 206 -11.92 6.74 1.66
C VAL A 206 -11.74 5.70 0.57
N VAL A 207 -12.81 4.98 0.17
CA VAL A 207 -12.73 3.97 -0.88
C VAL A 207 -12.37 4.59 -2.23
N ASN A 208 -12.94 5.73 -2.58
CA ASN A 208 -12.64 6.42 -3.84
C ASN A 208 -11.20 6.92 -3.83
N TYR A 209 -10.73 7.51 -2.74
CA TYR A 209 -9.34 7.93 -2.60
C TYR A 209 -8.37 6.75 -2.75
N VAL A 210 -8.63 5.63 -2.06
CA VAL A 210 -7.80 4.42 -2.14
C VAL A 210 -7.88 3.74 -3.51
N LYS A 211 -8.97 3.90 -4.27
CA LYS A 211 -9.10 3.39 -5.64
C LYS A 211 -8.37 4.27 -6.65
N GLN A 212 -8.46 5.58 -6.50
CA GLN A 212 -7.85 6.57 -7.40
C GLN A 212 -6.34 6.64 -7.22
N ASN A 213 -5.87 6.42 -5.99
CA ASN A 213 -4.46 6.41 -5.66
C ASN A 213 -4.02 4.96 -5.43
N VAL A 214 -3.17 4.43 -6.31
CA VAL A 214 -2.64 3.06 -6.17
C VAL A 214 -2.10 2.91 -4.75
N LEU A 215 -2.62 1.97 -3.96
CA LEU A 215 -2.31 1.73 -2.53
C LEU A 215 -0.79 1.58 -2.21
N LEU A 216 0.04 1.42 -3.24
CA LEU A 216 1.49 1.36 -3.17
C LEU A 216 2.19 2.73 -3.30
N LEU A 217 1.49 3.74 -3.83
CA LEU A 217 1.98 5.10 -4.15
C LEU A 217 1.50 6.18 -3.18
N VAL A 218 0.51 5.88 -2.33
CA VAL A 218 0.03 6.83 -1.31
C VAL A 218 1.04 6.90 -0.16
N SER A 219 1.50 8.10 0.18
CA SER A 219 2.29 8.29 1.40
C SER A 219 1.41 8.04 2.63
N PRO A 220 1.98 7.54 3.75
CA PRO A 220 1.23 7.39 5.01
C PRO A 220 0.54 8.70 5.42
N GLU A 221 1.23 9.82 5.25
CA GLU A 221 0.78 11.16 5.62
C GLU A 221 -0.43 11.58 4.78
N ASP A 222 -0.38 11.43 3.45
CA ASP A 222 -1.51 11.78 2.58
C ASP A 222 -2.74 10.90 2.85
N LEU A 223 -2.53 9.60 3.11
CA LEU A 223 -3.64 8.70 3.44
C LEU A 223 -4.28 9.09 4.77
N LYS A 224 -3.46 9.41 5.77
CA LYS A 224 -3.92 9.84 7.09
C LYS A 224 -4.71 11.14 6.99
N GLU A 225 -4.13 12.16 6.35
CA GLU A 225 -4.81 13.45 6.11
C GLU A 225 -6.14 13.24 5.41
N LYS A 226 -6.17 12.41 4.35
CA LYS A 226 -7.42 12.17 3.64
C LYS A 226 -8.44 11.38 4.43
N VAL A 227 -8.02 10.41 5.24
CA VAL A 227 -8.94 9.69 6.14
C VAL A 227 -9.51 10.64 7.19
N LEU A 228 -8.70 11.55 7.74
CA LEU A 228 -9.17 12.59 8.67
C LEU A 228 -10.23 13.46 8.00
N GLU A 229 -9.91 14.04 6.84
CA GLU A 229 -10.83 14.86 6.03
C GLU A 229 -12.13 14.12 5.71
N CYS A 230 -12.04 12.88 5.20
CA CYS A 230 -13.22 12.07 4.87
C CYS A 230 -14.09 11.73 6.09
N SER A 231 -13.55 11.79 7.30
CA SER A 231 -14.23 11.37 8.53
C SER A 231 -14.79 12.52 9.37
N GLU A 232 -14.50 13.78 9.04
CA GLU A 232 -14.88 14.95 9.84
C GLU A 232 -16.39 15.05 10.11
N ASP A 233 -17.22 14.89 9.08
CA ASP A 233 -18.68 14.86 9.19
C ASP A 233 -19.15 13.73 10.13
N PHE A 234 -18.51 12.57 10.05
CA PHE A 234 -18.88 11.40 10.86
C PHE A 234 -18.47 11.56 12.32
N ILE A 235 -17.32 12.20 12.58
CA ILE A 235 -16.87 12.56 13.92
C ILE A 235 -17.88 13.53 14.54
N THR A 236 -18.24 14.60 13.83
CA THR A 236 -19.21 15.60 14.29
C THR A 236 -20.59 14.98 14.55
N ALA A 237 -21.08 14.14 13.63
CA ALA A 237 -22.34 13.43 13.82
C ALA A 237 -22.30 12.45 15.01
N SER A 238 -21.15 11.80 15.23
CA SER A 238 -20.96 10.91 16.38
C SER A 238 -20.93 11.67 17.70
N GLU A 239 -20.22 12.79 17.79
CA GLU A 239 -20.18 13.65 18.98
C GLU A 239 -21.57 14.13 19.37
N ASN A 240 -22.39 14.50 18.38
CA ASN A 240 -23.78 14.89 18.61
C ASN A 240 -24.65 13.74 19.14
N CYS A 241 -24.32 12.49 18.81
CA CYS A 241 -25.07 11.31 19.25
C CYS A 241 -24.68 10.80 20.64
N LEU A 242 -23.56 11.27 21.20
CA LEU A 242 -23.02 10.80 22.47
C LEU A 242 -23.36 11.76 23.63
N PRO A 243 -23.51 11.25 24.86
CA PRO A 243 -23.66 12.09 26.05
C PRO A 243 -22.39 12.91 26.30
N GLU A 244 -22.51 14.00 27.07
CA GLU A 244 -21.44 15.00 27.24
C GLU A 244 -20.09 14.39 27.65
N LYS A 245 -20.10 13.45 28.61
CA LYS A 245 -18.88 12.79 29.09
C LYS A 245 -18.24 11.85 28.07
N GLU A 246 -18.94 11.49 27.01
CA GLU A 246 -18.47 10.56 25.97
C GLU A 246 -18.13 11.27 24.65
N LYS A 247 -18.34 12.59 24.55
CA LYS A 247 -18.03 13.37 23.33
C LYS A 247 -16.55 13.34 22.92
N TYR A 248 -15.64 12.98 23.82
CA TYR A 248 -14.22 12.78 23.48
C TYR A 248 -14.01 11.54 22.59
N TYR A 249 -14.90 10.55 22.65
CA TYR A 249 -14.70 9.20 22.12
C TYR A 249 -14.52 9.13 20.59
N PRO A 250 -15.22 9.94 19.77
CA PRO A 250 -15.01 9.96 18.31
C PRO A 250 -13.58 10.35 17.92
N LYS A 251 -13.09 11.50 18.43
CA LYS A 251 -11.70 11.97 18.18
C LYS A 251 -10.67 10.99 18.75
N PHE A 252 -10.91 10.48 19.96
CA PHE A 252 -10.09 9.45 20.59
C PHE A 252 -9.95 8.20 19.70
N SER A 253 -11.05 7.72 19.12
CA SER A 253 -11.03 6.57 18.20
C SER A 253 -10.29 6.88 16.89
N GLN A 254 -10.42 8.10 16.38
CA GLN A 254 -9.71 8.58 15.19
C GLN A 254 -8.19 8.58 15.40
N GLU A 255 -7.71 9.03 16.56
CA GLU A 255 -6.28 9.00 16.90
C GLU A 255 -5.72 7.56 16.97
N ILE A 256 -6.46 6.62 17.58
CA ILE A 256 -6.07 5.20 17.60
C ILE A 256 -5.97 4.67 16.16
N MET A 257 -6.99 4.91 15.35
CA MET A 257 -7.01 4.46 13.96
C MET A 257 -5.85 5.06 13.16
N SER A 258 -5.54 6.33 13.37
CA SER A 258 -4.38 6.98 12.76
C SER A 258 -3.07 6.32 13.21
N GLY A 259 -2.89 6.04 14.50
CA GLY A 259 -1.68 5.38 14.99
C GLY A 259 -1.53 3.96 14.45
N LEU A 260 -2.64 3.22 14.29
CA LEU A 260 -2.63 1.91 13.66
C LEU A 260 -2.26 1.99 12.17
N VAL A 261 -2.70 3.03 11.45
CA VAL A 261 -2.26 3.27 10.07
C VAL A 261 -0.76 3.55 10.04
N ASP A 262 -0.25 4.45 10.88
CA ASP A 262 1.18 4.77 10.96
C ASP A 262 2.01 3.49 11.22
N LEU A 263 1.56 2.65 12.15
CA LEU A 263 2.17 1.35 12.46
C LEU A 263 2.15 0.40 11.24
N LEU A 264 1.01 0.26 10.56
CA LEU A 264 0.90 -0.60 9.37
C LEU A 264 1.82 -0.14 8.24
N PHE A 265 1.96 1.17 8.04
CA PHE A 265 2.85 1.72 7.03
C PHE A 265 4.32 1.55 7.39
N LYS A 266 4.70 1.80 8.65
CA LYS A 266 6.06 1.59 9.15
C LYS A 266 6.55 0.16 8.87
N TYR A 267 5.67 -0.82 9.07
CA TYR A 267 5.99 -2.24 8.83
C TYR A 267 5.52 -2.78 7.47
N LYS A 268 5.08 -1.92 6.53
CA LYS A 268 4.55 -2.31 5.20
C LYS A 268 5.47 -3.21 4.40
N GLN A 269 6.79 -2.98 4.46
CA GLN A 269 7.76 -3.80 3.73
C GLN A 269 7.78 -5.25 4.23
N ASN A 270 7.56 -5.46 5.52
CA ASN A 270 7.49 -6.79 6.15
C ASN A 270 6.21 -7.55 5.73
N PHE A 271 5.15 -6.82 5.37
CA PHE A 271 3.89 -7.40 4.86
C PHE A 271 3.88 -7.66 3.36
N THR A 272 4.66 -6.92 2.57
CA THR A 272 4.53 -6.88 1.10
C THR A 272 5.67 -7.56 0.35
N THR A 273 6.86 -7.69 0.94
CA THR A 273 8.00 -8.31 0.27
C THR A 273 7.99 -9.84 0.42
N SER A 274 8.20 -10.54 -0.70
CA SER A 274 8.34 -12.00 -0.77
C SER A 274 9.75 -12.46 -0.33
N SER A 275 10.54 -11.62 0.32
CA SER A 275 11.86 -11.97 0.83
C SER A 275 11.69 -12.72 2.14
N TRP A 276 11.74 -14.05 2.09
CA TRP A 276 11.37 -15.01 3.15
C TRP A 276 12.23 -14.99 4.43
N ASN A 277 12.96 -13.92 4.75
CA ASN A 277 14.08 -13.99 5.71
C ASN A 277 13.99 -13.00 6.89
N THR A 278 12.82 -12.50 7.29
CA THR A 278 12.72 -11.71 8.54
C THR A 278 11.89 -12.44 9.61
N GLU A 279 12.41 -12.47 10.83
CA GLU A 279 11.77 -13.06 12.02
C GLU A 279 10.39 -12.44 12.29
N VAL A 280 10.26 -11.14 12.04
CA VAL A 280 8.99 -10.40 12.04
C VAL A 280 7.97 -10.97 11.06
N GLN A 281 8.39 -11.39 9.86
CA GLN A 281 7.48 -12.01 8.91
C GLN A 281 6.98 -13.36 9.43
N MET A 282 7.84 -14.17 10.06
CA MET A 282 7.42 -15.44 10.70
C MET A 282 6.43 -15.19 11.84
N CYS A 283 6.70 -14.18 12.68
CA CYS A 283 5.78 -13.69 13.70
C CYS A 283 4.40 -13.31 13.10
N PHE A 284 4.38 -12.55 12.01
CA PHE A 284 3.13 -12.20 11.32
C PHE A 284 2.43 -13.39 10.66
N GLN A 285 3.16 -14.42 10.21
CA GLN A 285 2.54 -15.66 9.75
C GLN A 285 1.80 -16.35 10.90
N ASN A 286 2.31 -16.29 12.13
CA ASN A 286 1.63 -16.82 13.30
C ASN A 286 0.30 -16.11 13.57
N PHE A 287 0.18 -14.81 13.24
CA PHE A 287 -1.11 -14.09 13.32
C PHE A 287 -2.09 -14.41 12.18
N LYS A 288 -1.66 -15.11 11.12
CA LYS A 288 -2.58 -15.58 10.08
C LYS A 288 -3.44 -16.75 10.55
N TYR A 289 -3.01 -17.49 11.57
CA TYR A 289 -3.83 -18.52 12.19
C TYR A 289 -4.98 -17.88 12.95
N THR A 290 -6.21 -18.31 12.64
CA THR A 290 -7.45 -17.74 13.20
C THR A 290 -7.46 -17.79 14.73
N THR A 291 -6.92 -18.85 15.34
CA THR A 291 -6.83 -19.04 16.79
C THR A 291 -5.96 -17.98 17.46
N ASN A 292 -4.73 -17.77 16.97
CA ASN A 292 -3.81 -16.76 17.52
C ASN A 292 -4.39 -15.35 17.40
N ARG A 293 -5.03 -15.07 16.26
CA ARG A 293 -5.73 -13.81 16.06
C ARG A 293 -6.89 -13.62 17.03
N GLN A 294 -7.67 -14.67 17.28
CA GLN A 294 -8.75 -14.63 18.28
C GLN A 294 -8.20 -14.41 19.68
N THR A 295 -7.05 -14.99 20.04
CA THR A 295 -6.40 -14.76 21.33
C THR A 295 -6.03 -13.29 21.53
N ILE A 296 -5.49 -12.62 20.50
CA ILE A 296 -5.22 -11.18 20.55
C ILE A 296 -6.53 -10.39 20.65
N LEU A 297 -7.53 -10.72 19.83
CA LEU A 297 -8.81 -10.02 19.85
C LEU A 297 -9.51 -10.15 21.20
N LYS A 298 -9.39 -11.29 21.90
CA LYS A 298 -9.91 -11.48 23.26
C LYS A 298 -9.35 -10.49 24.27
N CYS A 299 -8.12 -9.98 24.07
CA CYS A 299 -7.59 -8.90 24.90
C CYS A 299 -8.40 -7.60 24.80
N PHE A 300 -9.15 -7.42 23.71
CA PHE A 300 -10.00 -6.26 23.43
C PHE A 300 -11.51 -6.60 23.41
N ASP A 301 -11.88 -7.88 23.58
CA ASP A 301 -13.26 -8.38 23.45
C ASP A 301 -14.03 -8.33 24.78
N ASP A 302 -13.37 -7.93 25.87
CA ASP A 302 -14.03 -7.73 27.16
C ASP A 302 -14.84 -6.43 27.14
N ASP A 303 -16.09 -6.52 26.67
CA ASP A 303 -17.22 -5.62 26.97
C ASP A 303 -16.87 -4.12 27.06
N LEU A 304 -15.96 -3.65 26.17
CA LEU A 304 -15.49 -2.26 26.17
C LEU A 304 -16.63 -1.26 25.92
N LEU A 305 -17.77 -1.74 25.42
CA LEU A 305 -18.95 -0.98 25.04
C LEU A 305 -20.25 -1.73 25.37
N GLU A 306 -20.43 -2.17 26.62
CA GLU A 306 -21.77 -2.44 27.16
C GLU A 306 -22.70 -1.23 26.92
N LYS A 307 -23.95 -1.52 26.53
CA LYS A 307 -24.89 -0.51 25.99
C LYS A 307 -25.30 0.58 26.99
N ASN A 308 -25.18 0.34 28.30
CA ASN A 308 -25.78 1.18 29.34
C ASN A 308 -24.78 1.84 30.28
N THR A 309 -23.48 1.59 30.10
CA THR A 309 -22.44 2.14 30.98
C THR A 309 -21.98 3.48 30.40
N GLU A 310 -21.77 4.47 31.27
CA GLU A 310 -21.16 5.75 30.90
C GLU A 310 -19.64 5.56 30.93
N TYR A 311 -18.96 5.87 29.82
CA TYR A 311 -17.52 5.65 29.69
C TYR A 311 -16.77 6.95 29.87
N THR A 312 -16.03 7.09 30.98
CA THR A 312 -15.09 8.19 31.13
C THR A 312 -13.80 7.91 30.36
N LYS A 313 -13.09 8.98 29.96
CA LYS A 313 -11.80 8.86 29.26
C LYS A 313 -10.80 8.04 30.09
N GLU A 314 -10.77 8.23 31.40
CA GLU A 314 -9.90 7.50 32.32
C GLU A 314 -10.19 5.99 32.31
N TYR A 315 -11.46 5.61 32.37
CA TYR A 315 -11.86 4.21 32.34
C TYR A 315 -11.47 3.55 31.01
N VAL A 316 -11.76 4.20 29.88
CA VAL A 316 -11.38 3.69 28.55
C VAL A 316 -9.86 3.56 28.42
N CYS A 317 -9.12 4.53 28.92
CA CYS A 317 -7.66 4.51 28.93
C CYS A 317 -7.06 3.39 29.77
N GLN A 318 -7.61 3.14 30.97
CA GLN A 318 -7.20 2.03 31.79
C GLN A 318 -7.42 0.70 31.05
N ARG A 319 -8.62 0.49 30.50
CA ARG A 319 -8.98 -0.74 29.78
C ARG A 319 -8.13 -0.96 28.53
N LEU A 320 -7.84 0.09 27.76
CA LEU A 320 -6.95 -0.01 26.59
C LEU A 320 -5.49 -0.28 26.98
N SER A 321 -5.03 0.26 28.10
CA SER A 321 -3.70 -0.04 28.64
C SER A 321 -3.59 -1.51 29.06
N GLU A 322 -4.60 -2.05 29.73
CA GLU A 322 -4.70 -3.48 30.08
C GLU A 322 -4.77 -4.37 28.82
N ALA A 323 -5.62 -4.02 27.87
CA ALA A 323 -5.82 -4.73 26.62
C ALA A 323 -4.54 -4.77 25.76
N SER A 324 -3.87 -3.62 25.62
CA SER A 324 -2.60 -3.54 24.87
C SER A 324 -1.50 -4.38 25.51
N LYS A 325 -1.37 -4.37 26.85
CA LYS A 325 -0.43 -5.26 27.58
C LYS A 325 -0.77 -6.74 27.40
N CYS A 326 -2.04 -7.11 27.42
CA CYS A 326 -2.48 -8.47 27.13
C CYS A 326 -2.06 -8.87 25.70
N ALA A 327 -2.35 -8.02 24.72
CA ALA A 327 -2.03 -8.28 23.32
C ALA A 327 -0.51 -8.39 23.08
N THR A 328 0.29 -7.54 23.72
CA THR A 328 1.75 -7.61 23.61
C THR A 328 2.36 -8.83 24.28
N LYS A 329 1.76 -9.33 25.37
CA LYS A 329 2.11 -10.63 25.93
C LYS A 329 1.84 -11.77 24.94
N VAL A 330 0.66 -11.78 24.32
CA VAL A 330 0.32 -12.80 23.30
C VAL A 330 1.27 -12.73 22.10
N ILE A 331 1.65 -11.53 21.64
CA ILE A 331 2.68 -11.35 20.61
C ILE A 331 4.02 -11.93 21.08
N THR A 332 4.38 -11.72 22.35
CA THR A 332 5.63 -12.22 22.93
C THR A 332 5.67 -13.75 22.93
N ASP A 333 4.56 -14.38 23.31
CA ASP A 333 4.43 -15.84 23.38
C ASP A 333 4.43 -16.50 21.99
N LEU A 334 3.99 -15.77 20.95
CA LEU A 334 3.86 -16.29 19.59
C LEU A 334 5.06 -16.02 18.68
N CYS A 335 5.97 -15.13 19.09
CA CYS A 335 7.02 -14.62 18.23
C CYS A 335 8.41 -14.79 18.85
N VAL A 336 9.39 -15.13 18.02
CA VAL A 336 10.80 -15.11 18.42
C VAL A 336 11.15 -13.68 18.81
N GLN A 337 11.75 -13.52 19.98
CA GLN A 337 12.09 -12.20 20.52
C GLN A 337 13.34 -11.67 19.83
N ASP A 338 13.14 -10.78 18.87
CA ASP A 338 14.19 -10.01 18.22
C ASP A 338 14.01 -8.50 18.43
N ILE A 339 14.98 -7.70 17.98
CA ILE A 339 14.96 -6.23 18.14
C ILE A 339 13.74 -5.60 17.44
N THR A 340 13.38 -6.10 16.26
CA THR A 340 12.28 -5.56 15.44
C THR A 340 10.91 -5.97 15.98
N VAL A 341 10.75 -7.19 16.51
CA VAL A 341 9.52 -7.63 17.19
C VAL A 341 9.30 -6.81 18.47
N ASN A 342 10.37 -6.56 19.24
CA ASN A 342 10.29 -5.68 20.41
C ASN A 342 9.95 -4.23 20.05
N GLU A 343 10.52 -3.70 18.97
CA GLU A 343 10.15 -2.38 18.46
C GLU A 343 8.67 -2.34 18.05
N PHE A 344 8.19 -3.33 17.28
CA PHE A 344 6.79 -3.43 16.89
C PHE A 344 5.86 -3.46 18.11
N LYS A 345 6.22 -4.22 19.14
CA LYS A 345 5.47 -4.32 20.40
C LYS A 345 5.35 -2.96 21.08
N ASN A 346 6.47 -2.25 21.21
CA ASN A 346 6.51 -0.94 21.86
C ASN A 346 5.69 0.09 21.07
N GLU A 347 5.83 0.11 19.75
CA GLU A 347 5.03 1.00 18.89
C GLU A 347 3.54 0.65 18.93
N PHE A 348 3.18 -0.64 18.96
CA PHE A 348 1.79 -1.08 19.13
C PHE A 348 1.19 -0.58 20.45
N GLU A 349 1.91 -0.70 21.59
CA GLU A 349 1.42 -0.13 22.86
C GLU A 349 1.29 1.39 22.83
N LYS A 350 2.25 2.10 22.20
CA LYS A 350 2.20 3.56 22.08
C LYS A 350 0.94 4.02 21.36
N VAL A 351 0.49 3.31 20.31
CA VAL A 351 -0.73 3.65 19.58
C VAL A 351 -1.95 3.73 20.50
N PHE A 352 -2.08 2.81 21.47
CA PHE A 352 -3.22 2.80 22.40
C PHE A 352 -3.04 3.72 23.60
N LYS A 353 -1.80 4.06 23.98
CA LYS A 353 -1.51 4.98 25.10
C LYS A 353 -1.59 6.45 24.68
N LYS A 354 -1.20 6.79 23.45
CA LYS A 354 -1.12 8.18 22.98
C LYS A 354 -2.39 9.00 23.21
N PRO A 355 -3.61 8.50 22.89
CA PRO A 355 -4.84 9.29 23.10
C PRO A 355 -5.19 9.51 24.58
N CYS A 356 -4.50 8.81 25.49
CA CYS A 356 -4.65 8.91 26.94
C CYS A 356 -3.65 9.89 27.58
N GLU A 357 -2.61 10.30 26.86
CA GLU A 357 -1.60 11.24 27.34
C GLU A 357 -2.03 12.70 27.16
N SER A 358 -2.98 12.97 26.25
CA SER A 358 -3.56 14.30 25.99
C SER A 358 -4.46 14.86 27.11
N VAL A 359 -4.49 14.21 28.28
CA VAL A 359 -5.38 14.55 29.42
C VAL A 359 -4.98 15.86 30.13
N ASN A 360 -3.81 16.43 29.84
CA ASN A 360 -3.30 17.58 30.58
C ASN A 360 -3.44 18.96 29.90
N GLU A 361 -4.01 19.07 28.69
CA GLU A 361 -4.06 20.34 27.96
C GLU A 361 -5.42 21.07 27.98
N GLU A 362 -6.48 20.47 28.54
CA GLU A 362 -7.83 21.09 28.61
C GLU A 362 -8.30 21.37 30.05
N LYS A 363 -7.40 21.81 30.94
CA LYS A 363 -7.78 22.35 32.26
C LYS A 363 -7.64 23.85 32.36
#